data_AF-A0A838TYE7-F1
#
_entry.id   AF-A0A838TYE7-F1
#
_cell.length_a   1.000
_cell.length_b   1.000
_cell.length_c   1.000
_cell.angle_alpha   90.00
_cell.angle_beta   90.00
_cell.angle_gamma   90.00
#
_symmetry.space_group_name_H-M   'P 1'
#
loop_
_entity.id
_entity.type
_entity.pdbx_description
1 polymer ?
#
loop_
_entity_poly.entity_id
_entity_poly.type
_entity_poly.pdbx_seq_one_letter_code
_entity_poly.pdbx_strand_id
1 'polypeptide(L)'
;MVQAVISFKNGGVAFILAFFLGLFFFNGVGHMYIGKVRRGAGIMILGWIIYSILFIILVSTFVPVFIQTYNSNNNDLLSSDNNFSQSFSSISLFGTIYFIYLIIQAVDANRLAKKFNRHLDKTGELLWY
;
A
#
# COMPACT_ATOMS: atom_id res chain seq x y z
N MET A 1 21.45 30.62 -24.30
CA MET A 1 20.28 29.83 -23.84
C MET A 1 20.76 28.87 -22.77
N VAL A 2 20.36 29.07 -21.52
CA VAL A 2 20.70 28.14 -20.42
C VAL A 2 19.77 26.94 -20.58
N GLN A 3 20.29 25.81 -21.07
CA GLN A 3 19.52 24.57 -21.09
C GLN A 3 19.36 24.11 -19.64
N ALA A 4 18.11 24.02 -19.16
CA ALA A 4 17.85 23.41 -17.87
C ALA A 4 18.27 21.94 -17.95
N VAL A 5 19.26 21.53 -17.14
CA VAL A 5 19.68 20.14 -17.07
C VAL A 5 18.55 19.35 -16.41
N ILE A 6 17.80 18.62 -17.21
CA ILE A 6 16.66 17.84 -16.75
C ILE A 6 17.19 16.52 -16.19
N SER A 7 17.05 16.32 -14.88
CA SER A 7 17.66 15.17 -14.21
C SER A 7 16.88 13.88 -14.47
N PHE A 8 17.59 12.83 -14.92
CA PHE A 8 17.02 11.48 -15.04
C PHE A 8 16.51 10.98 -13.69
N LYS A 9 15.36 10.27 -13.69
CA LYS A 9 14.77 9.71 -12.47
C LYS A 9 15.12 8.23 -12.35
N ASN A 10 15.61 7.79 -11.19
CA ASN A 10 15.95 6.38 -11.00
C ASN A 10 14.69 5.54 -10.71
N GLY A 11 14.43 4.54 -11.57
CA GLY A 11 13.30 3.62 -11.38
C GLY A 11 13.40 2.72 -10.15
N GLY A 12 14.62 2.39 -9.71
CA GLY A 12 14.85 1.67 -8.46
C GLY A 12 14.46 2.50 -7.24
N VAL A 13 14.77 3.81 -7.26
CA VAL A 13 14.35 4.75 -6.20
C VAL A 13 12.83 4.87 -6.17
N ALA A 14 12.18 5.02 -7.33
CA ALA A 14 10.71 5.04 -7.41
C ALA A 14 10.05 3.76 -6.85
N PHE A 15 10.65 2.59 -7.11
CA PHE A 15 10.19 1.31 -6.57
C PHE A 15 10.32 1.26 -5.05
N ILE A 16 11.52 1.57 -4.54
CA ILE A 16 11.82 1.53 -3.10
C ILE A 16 10.92 2.52 -2.35
N LEU A 17 10.73 3.74 -2.87
CA LEU A 17 9.81 4.70 -2.28
C LEU A 17 8.38 4.17 -2.27
N ALA A 18 7.88 3.67 -3.41
CA ALA A 18 6.53 3.11 -3.47
C ALA A 18 6.32 1.97 -2.47
N PHE A 19 7.32 1.10 -2.33
CA PHE A 19 7.24 -0.09 -1.49
C PHE A 19 7.34 0.25 0.01
N PHE A 20 8.39 0.97 0.41
CA PHE A 20 8.58 1.31 1.82
C PHE A 20 7.50 2.27 2.33
N LEU A 21 7.17 3.32 1.58
CA LEU A 21 6.15 4.27 2.02
C LEU A 21 4.74 3.66 1.96
N GLY A 22 4.48 2.78 1.00
CA GLY A 22 3.22 2.03 0.94
C GLY A 22 2.98 1.14 2.18
N LEU A 23 4.07 0.62 2.78
CA LEU A 23 4.01 -0.14 4.04
C LEU A 23 3.62 0.75 5.24
N PHE A 24 3.98 2.04 5.20
CA PHE A 24 3.60 3.05 6.20
C PHE A 24 2.34 3.84 5.79
N PHE A 25 1.40 3.21 5.09
CA PHE A 25 0.12 3.82 4.69
C PHE A 25 0.20 4.97 3.66
N PHE A 26 1.41 5.31 3.19
CA PHE A 26 1.65 6.33 2.17
C PHE A 26 1.70 5.68 0.77
N ASN A 27 0.63 4.98 0.40
CA ASN A 27 0.46 4.48 -0.96
C ASN A 27 0.42 5.67 -1.93
N GLY A 28 1.15 5.59 -3.04
CA GLY A 28 1.05 6.55 -4.14
C GLY A 28 2.24 7.51 -4.24
N VAL A 29 3.11 7.53 -3.23
CA VAL A 29 4.27 8.43 -3.21
C VAL A 29 5.27 8.11 -4.32
N GLY A 30 5.43 6.83 -4.67
CA GLY A 30 6.23 6.45 -5.84
C GLY A 30 5.74 7.14 -7.11
N HIS A 31 4.44 7.11 -7.40
CA HIS A 31 3.88 7.77 -8.59
C HIS A 31 4.02 9.30 -8.55
N MET A 32 3.94 9.90 -7.35
CA MET A 32 4.24 11.33 -7.15
C MET A 32 5.71 11.65 -7.41
N TYR A 33 6.66 10.78 -7.03
CA TYR A 33 8.09 10.98 -7.27
C TYR A 33 8.43 11.11 -8.76
N ILE A 34 7.74 10.34 -9.64
CA ILE A 34 7.96 10.51 -11.07
C ILE A 34 7.29 11.80 -11.60
N GLY A 35 6.36 12.41 -10.89
CA GLY A 35 5.63 13.63 -11.29
C GLY A 35 4.16 13.39 -11.64
N LYS A 36 3.65 12.16 -11.55
CA LYS A 36 2.22 11.88 -11.75
C LYS A 36 1.42 12.06 -10.48
N VAL A 37 1.34 13.28 -9.98
CA VAL A 37 0.71 13.60 -8.69
C VAL A 37 -0.76 13.15 -8.65
N ARG A 38 -1.54 13.43 -9.70
CA ARG A 38 -2.95 13.03 -9.78
C ARG A 38 -3.16 11.51 -9.69
N ARG A 39 -2.29 10.72 -10.33
CA ARG A 39 -2.38 9.25 -10.27
C ARG A 39 -1.92 8.72 -8.92
N GLY A 40 -0.86 9.30 -8.34
CA GLY A 40 -0.42 8.99 -6.99
C GLY A 40 -1.51 9.25 -5.95
N ALA A 41 -2.15 10.43 -6.00
CA ALA A 41 -3.24 10.78 -5.09
C ALA A 41 -4.44 9.83 -5.20
N GLY A 42 -4.80 9.41 -6.41
CA GLY A 42 -5.86 8.41 -6.61
C GLY A 42 -5.54 7.07 -5.95
N ILE A 43 -4.29 6.61 -6.07
CA ILE A 43 -3.85 5.36 -5.43
C ILE A 43 -3.77 5.52 -3.90
N MET A 44 -3.44 6.73 -3.41
CA MET A 44 -3.42 7.04 -1.98
C MET A 44 -4.82 6.94 -1.36
N ILE A 45 -5.82 7.56 -1.99
CA ILE A 45 -7.23 7.51 -1.54
C ILE A 45 -7.73 6.06 -1.54
N LEU A 46 -7.42 5.31 -2.60
CA LEU A 46 -7.82 3.91 -2.71
C LEU A 46 -7.16 3.04 -1.62
N GLY A 47 -5.89 3.31 -1.31
CA GLY A 47 -5.19 2.69 -0.19
C GLY A 47 -5.86 2.97 1.15
N TRP A 48 -6.21 4.23 1.44
CA TRP A 48 -6.89 4.61 2.68
C TRP A 48 -8.27 3.96 2.86
N ILE A 49 -9.01 3.79 1.76
CA ILE A 49 -10.31 3.08 1.79
C ILE A 49 -10.09 1.62 2.18
N ILE A 50 -9.12 0.93 1.55
CA ILE A 50 -8.78 -0.46 1.88
C ILE A 50 -8.35 -0.56 3.35
N TYR A 51 -7.50 0.37 3.82
CA TYR A 51 -7.06 0.41 5.21
C TYR A 51 -8.20 0.64 6.20
N SER A 52 -9.14 1.54 5.88
CA SER A 52 -10.30 1.80 6.74
C SER A 52 -11.18 0.57 6.89
N ILE A 53 -11.42 -0.15 5.78
CA ILE A 53 -12.19 -1.40 5.79
C ILE A 53 -11.47 -2.47 6.63
N LEU A 54 -10.16 -2.62 6.43
CA LEU A 54 -9.36 -3.61 7.15
C LEU A 54 -9.30 -3.30 8.65
N PHE A 55 -9.21 -2.02 9.02
CA PHE A 55 -9.27 -1.58 10.41
C PHE A 55 -10.61 -1.90 11.07
N ILE A 56 -11.73 -1.66 10.38
CA ILE A 56 -13.07 -1.99 10.90
C ILE A 56 -13.21 -3.51 11.14
N ILE A 57 -12.74 -4.35 10.20
CA ILE A 57 -12.75 -5.81 10.34
C ILE A 57 -11.86 -6.27 11.51
N LEU A 58 -10.70 -5.64 11.70
CA LEU A 58 -9.80 -5.95 12.81
C LEU A 58 -10.46 -5.61 14.15
N VAL A 59 -11.03 -4.41 14.29
CA VAL A 59 -11.72 -4.02 15.51
C VAL A 59 -12.93 -4.92 15.79
N SER A 60 -13.73 -5.26 14.78
CA SER A 60 -14.92 -6.10 14.96
C SER A 60 -14.61 -7.53 15.37
N THR A 61 -13.43 -8.06 15.02
CA THR A 61 -13.01 -9.43 15.38
C THR A 61 -12.26 -9.49 16.70
N PHE A 62 -11.39 -8.52 17.00
CA PHE A 62 -10.60 -8.53 18.24
C PHE A 62 -11.37 -8.07 19.48
N VAL A 63 -12.30 -7.11 19.35
CA VAL A 63 -13.05 -6.60 20.51
C VAL A 63 -13.89 -7.70 21.19
N PRO A 64 -14.66 -8.53 20.46
CA PRO A 64 -15.42 -9.63 21.07
C PRO A 64 -14.53 -10.67 21.75
N VAL A 65 -13.39 -11.03 21.14
CA VAL A 65 -12.42 -11.97 21.73
C VAL A 65 -11.89 -11.44 23.06
N PHE A 66 -11.57 -10.14 23.13
CA PHE A 66 -11.09 -9.51 24.36
C PHE A 66 -12.18 -9.49 25.45
N ILE A 67 -13.41 -9.14 25.11
CA ILE A 67 -14.56 -9.11 26.05
C ILE A 67 -14.90 -10.51 26.55
N GLN A 68 -14.89 -11.52 25.66
CA GLN A 68 -15.15 -12.91 26.03
C GLN A 68 -14.08 -13.43 26.99
N THR A 69 -12.80 -13.14 26.72
CA THR A 69 -11.69 -13.55 27.59
C THR A 69 -11.79 -12.91 28.97
N TYR A 70 -12.19 -11.64 29.05
CA TYR A 70 -12.36 -10.93 30.32
C TYR A 70 -13.53 -11.46 31.16
N ASN A 71 -14.66 -11.84 30.53
CA ASN A 71 -15.87 -12.27 31.22
C ASN A 71 -15.94 -13.79 31.51
N SER A 72 -15.03 -14.60 30.95
CA SER A 72 -15.12 -16.06 31.06
C SER A 72 -14.69 -16.56 32.44
N ASN A 73 -15.70 -16.95 33.25
CA ASN A 73 -15.52 -17.76 34.45
C ASN A 73 -15.54 -19.26 34.07
N ASN A 74 -14.34 -19.83 33.93
CA ASN A 74 -13.92 -21.24 34.06
C ASN A 74 -14.67 -22.42 33.40
N ASN A 75 -15.79 -22.31 32.67
CA ASN A 75 -16.51 -23.51 32.20
C ASN A 75 -16.70 -23.69 30.68
N ASP A 76 -16.29 -22.75 29.81
CA ASP A 76 -16.49 -22.86 28.34
C ASP A 76 -15.18 -22.78 27.54
N LEU A 77 -14.24 -23.70 27.80
CA LEU A 77 -12.96 -23.78 27.09
C LEU A 77 -13.12 -24.16 25.60
N LEU A 78 -14.21 -24.85 25.24
CA LEU A 78 -14.39 -25.47 23.92
C LEU A 78 -14.88 -24.51 22.81
N SER A 79 -15.39 -23.32 23.16
CA SER A 79 -15.89 -22.31 22.21
C SER A 79 -14.85 -21.21 21.90
N SER A 80 -13.69 -21.22 22.58
CA SER A 80 -12.60 -20.27 22.37
C SER A 80 -11.74 -20.61 21.14
N ASP A 81 -11.51 -21.89 20.85
CA ASP A 81 -10.64 -22.35 19.75
C ASP A 81 -11.15 -21.96 18.35
N ASN A 82 -12.47 -21.95 18.16
CA ASN A 82 -13.08 -21.67 16.86
C ASN A 82 -13.05 -20.17 16.50
N ASN A 83 -13.13 -19.28 17.49
CA ASN A 83 -13.19 -17.82 17.24
C ASN A 83 -11.80 -17.21 17.00
N PHE A 84 -10.77 -17.73 17.67
CA PHE A 84 -9.39 -17.28 17.49
C PHE A 84 -8.81 -17.71 16.14
N SER A 85 -9.00 -18.98 15.76
CA SER A 85 -8.57 -19.51 14.46
C SER A 85 -9.27 -18.82 13.27
N GLN A 86 -10.57 -18.51 13.40
CA GLN A 86 -11.32 -17.78 12.39
C GLN A 86 -10.86 -16.33 12.23
N SER A 87 -10.47 -15.66 13.32
CA SER A 87 -9.91 -14.30 13.28
C SER A 87 -8.53 -14.26 12.60
N PHE A 88 -7.65 -15.22 12.88
CA PHE A 88 -6.33 -15.30 12.23
C PHE A 88 -6.40 -15.58 10.73
N SER A 89 -7.32 -16.47 10.31
CA SER A 89 -7.44 -16.82 8.88
C SER A 89 -7.87 -15.62 8.02
N SER A 90 -8.83 -14.82 8.47
CA SER A 90 -9.29 -13.65 7.73
C SER A 90 -8.20 -12.57 7.57
N ILE A 91 -7.48 -12.24 8.64
CA ILE A 91 -6.40 -11.24 8.61
C ILE A 91 -5.26 -11.67 7.67
N SER A 92 -4.89 -12.95 7.69
CA SER A 92 -3.82 -13.47 6.84
C SER A 92 -4.14 -13.36 5.34
N LEU A 93 -5.40 -13.59 4.96
CA LEU A 93 -5.86 -13.52 3.59
C LEU A 93 -5.88 -12.06 3.09
N PHE A 94 -6.42 -11.14 3.90
CA PHE A 94 -6.42 -9.71 3.58
C PHE A 94 -5.00 -9.13 3.53
N GLY A 95 -4.12 -9.51 4.46
CA GLY A 95 -2.71 -9.11 4.46
C GLY A 95 -1.98 -9.54 3.19
N THR A 96 -2.27 -10.75 2.70
CA THR A 96 -1.68 -11.27 1.45
C THR A 96 -2.15 -10.48 0.23
N ILE A 97 -3.45 -10.20 0.13
CA ILE A 97 -4.01 -9.38 -0.95
C ILE A 97 -3.38 -7.98 -0.93
N TYR A 98 -3.26 -7.38 0.25
CA TYR A 98 -2.64 -6.07 0.41
C TYR A 98 -1.16 -6.07 0.00
N PHE A 99 -0.41 -7.12 0.36
CA PHE A 99 0.99 -7.26 -0.01
C PHE A 99 1.18 -7.35 -1.53
N ILE A 100 0.32 -8.12 -2.21
CA ILE A 100 0.30 -8.21 -3.68
C ILE A 100 0.03 -6.83 -4.30
N TYR A 101 -0.96 -6.10 -3.77
CA TYR A 101 -1.28 -4.74 -4.21
C TYR A 101 -0.06 -3.80 -4.08
N LEU A 102 0.68 -3.90 -2.96
CA LEU A 102 1.88 -3.11 -2.69
C LEU A 102 2.99 -3.38 -3.73
N ILE A 103 3.23 -4.65 -4.06
CA ILE A 103 4.19 -5.04 -5.09
C ILE A 103 3.76 -4.51 -6.46
N ILE A 104 2.50 -4.69 -6.85
CA ILE A 104 1.97 -4.22 -8.13
C ILE A 104 2.17 -2.72 -8.27
N GLN A 105 1.84 -1.97 -7.22
CA GLN A 105 1.99 -0.53 -7.19
C GLN A 105 3.46 -0.11 -7.34
N ALA A 106 4.38 -0.78 -6.63
CA ALA A 106 5.80 -0.47 -6.71
C ALA A 106 6.38 -0.76 -8.11
N VAL A 107 5.96 -1.87 -8.73
CA VAL A 107 6.34 -2.21 -10.12
C VAL A 107 5.80 -1.16 -11.11
N ASP A 108 4.55 -0.70 -10.94
CA ASP A 108 3.97 0.34 -11.80
C ASP A 108 4.75 1.67 -11.69
N ALA A 109 5.14 2.06 -10.48
CA ALA A 109 6.00 3.24 -10.26
C ALA A 109 7.35 3.12 -10.99
N ASN A 110 8.01 1.95 -10.91
CA ASN A 110 9.26 1.69 -11.63
C ASN A 110 9.09 1.77 -13.16
N ARG A 111 8.02 1.16 -13.68
CA ARG A 111 7.69 1.23 -15.12
C ARG A 111 7.47 2.66 -15.57
N LEU A 112 6.79 3.49 -14.77
CA LEU A 112 6.58 4.90 -15.05
C LEU A 112 7.90 5.69 -15.08
N ALA A 113 8.83 5.42 -14.16
CA ALA A 113 10.15 6.06 -14.15
C ALA A 113 10.95 5.74 -15.42
N LYS A 114 10.97 4.46 -15.84
CA LYS A 114 11.63 4.06 -17.09
C LYS A 114 10.98 4.71 -18.30
N LYS A 115 9.65 4.84 -18.32
CA LYS A 115 8.92 5.51 -19.40
C LYS A 115 9.23 7.02 -19.46
N PHE A 116 9.34 7.67 -18.30
CA PHE A 116 9.74 9.06 -18.19
C PHE A 116 11.14 9.29 -18.78
N ASN A 117 12.14 8.52 -18.35
CA ASN A 117 13.51 8.64 -18.85
C ASN A 117 13.61 8.39 -20.35
N ARG A 118 12.90 7.38 -20.88
CA ARG A 118 12.88 7.09 -22.32
C ARG A 118 12.26 8.20 -23.16
N HIS A 119 11.33 8.97 -22.60
CA HIS A 119 10.75 10.10 -23.31
C HIS A 119 11.69 11.30 -23.27
N LEU A 120 12.24 11.60 -22.09
CA LEU A 120 13.21 12.67 -21.90
C LEU A 120 14.42 12.52 -22.84
N ASP A 121 14.89 11.29 -23.03
CA ASP A 121 15.99 10.95 -23.93
C ASP A 121 15.67 11.19 -25.42
N LYS A 122 14.39 11.10 -25.80
CA LYS A 122 13.93 11.25 -27.20
C LYS A 122 13.55 12.67 -27.56
N THR A 123 12.89 13.39 -26.66
CA THR A 123 12.32 14.71 -26.93
C THR A 123 13.09 15.85 -26.28
N GLY A 124 13.90 15.56 -25.24
CA GLY A 124 14.46 16.60 -24.39
C GLY A 124 13.40 17.32 -23.55
N GLU A 125 12.16 16.81 -23.49
CA GLU A 125 11.03 17.44 -22.81
C GLU A 125 10.49 16.58 -21.66
N LEU A 126 9.90 17.23 -20.67
CA LEU A 126 9.25 16.57 -19.53
C LEU A 126 7.97 15.87 -19.98
N LEU A 127 7.87 14.56 -19.73
CA LEU A 127 6.71 13.76 -20.13
C LEU A 127 5.42 14.11 -19.33
N TRP A 128 5.57 14.66 -18.13
CA TRP A 128 4.49 15.21 -17.31
C TRP A 128 5.06 16.17 -16.27
N TYR A 129 4.20 17.10 -15.82
CA TYR A 129 4.45 18.10 -14.77
C TYR A 129 3.90 17.64 -13.42
#